data_AF-A0A7C6CC09-F1
#
_entry.id   AF-A0A7C6CC09-F1
#
_cell.length_a   1.000
_cell.length_b   1.000
_cell.length_c   1.000
_cell.angle_alpha   90.00
_cell.angle_beta   90.00
_cell.angle_gamma   90.00
#
_symmetry.space_group_name_H-M   'P 1'
#
loop_
_entity.id
_entity.type
_entity.pdbx_description
1 polymer ?
#
loop_
_entity_poly.entity_id
_entity_poly.type
_entity_poly.pdbx_seq_one_letter_code
_entity_poly.pdbx_strand_id
1 'polypeptide(L)'
;MSSEAGIDNTNYKLLKLGIINDSVYVEVLGKNEWEGLGGYGTKTDLTVIESNNELMITNETCFTFDTKTGAISNYDYNNPSCPSDVVIPSLIGNNVVKRIKYGAFSGKQLTSVIIPNIITTIGAYAFNSNELTSITMTSSEISLGNYLLDETNNFRNTYIASGAGTYIGTQYGTWTKQK
;
A
#
# COMPACT_ATOMS: atom_id res chain seq x y z
N MET A 1 2.05 0.68 44.98
CA MET A 1 0.95 0.64 43.99
C MET A 1 1.24 1.74 42.98
N SER A 2 1.81 1.39 41.83
CA SER A 2 2.01 2.32 40.71
C SER A 2 0.68 2.45 39.96
N SER A 3 0.11 3.65 39.92
CA SER A 3 -1.05 3.97 39.10
C SER A 3 -0.64 3.95 37.63
N GLU A 4 -1.29 3.12 36.81
CA GLU A 4 -1.22 3.23 35.36
C GLU A 4 -1.72 4.62 34.94
N ALA A 5 -0.84 5.40 34.32
CA ALA A 5 -1.25 6.59 33.60
C ALA A 5 -2.08 6.13 32.40
N GLY A 6 -3.41 6.26 32.52
CA GLY A 6 -4.31 6.02 31.39
C GLY A 6 -3.95 6.96 30.25
N ILE A 7 -3.67 6.41 29.07
CA ILE A 7 -3.50 7.18 27.85
C ILE A 7 -4.86 7.81 27.53
N ASP A 8 -5.02 9.11 27.80
CA ASP A 8 -6.23 9.85 27.43
C ASP A 8 -6.22 10.15 25.93
N ASN A 9 -7.03 9.40 25.19
CA ASN A 9 -7.20 9.54 23.75
C ASN A 9 -8.49 10.27 23.35
N THR A 10 -9.21 10.87 24.31
CA THR A 10 -10.54 11.47 24.06
C THR A 10 -10.53 12.66 23.08
N ASN A 11 -9.37 13.28 22.87
CA ASN A 11 -9.19 14.40 21.93
C ASN A 11 -8.70 14.00 20.54
N TYR A 12 -8.52 12.70 20.28
CA TYR A 12 -8.09 12.19 18.98
C TYR A 12 -9.25 11.51 18.27
N LYS A 13 -9.58 11.99 17.08
CA LYS A 13 -10.44 11.26 16.16
C LYS A 13 -9.57 10.47 15.20
N LEU A 14 -9.68 9.15 15.26
CA LEU A 14 -9.09 8.26 14.26
C LEU A 14 -9.69 8.55 12.89
N LEU A 15 -8.84 8.85 11.91
CA LEU A 15 -9.23 9.10 10.52
C LEU A 15 -8.98 7.89 9.64
N LYS A 16 -7.83 7.23 9.83
CA LYS A 16 -7.43 6.09 8.99
C LYS A 16 -6.46 5.18 9.75
N LEU A 17 -6.63 3.87 9.57
CA LEU A 17 -5.59 2.88 9.88
C LEU A 17 -5.08 2.28 8.58
N GLY A 18 -3.76 2.22 8.44
CA GLY A 18 -3.07 1.50 7.38
C GLY A 18 -1.96 0.63 7.95
N ILE A 19 -1.53 -0.37 7.19
CA ILE A 19 -0.28 -1.09 7.46
C ILE A 19 0.56 -0.96 6.20
N ILE A 20 1.80 -0.51 6.33
CA ILE A 20 2.80 -0.51 5.25
C ILE A 20 4.08 -1.10 5.85
N ASN A 21 4.65 -2.13 5.22
CA ASN A 21 5.92 -2.73 5.66
C ASN A 21 5.96 -3.07 7.17
N ASP A 22 4.95 -3.79 7.66
CA ASP A 22 4.80 -4.17 9.08
C ASP A 22 4.65 -3.03 10.09
N SER A 23 4.58 -1.79 9.62
CA SER A 23 4.33 -0.61 10.45
C SER A 23 2.85 -0.26 10.38
N VAL A 24 2.22 -0.04 11.55
CA VAL A 24 0.84 0.46 11.65
C VAL A 24 0.88 1.98 11.53
N TYR A 25 0.16 2.50 10.54
CA TYR A 25 -0.03 3.91 10.28
C TYR A 25 -1.38 4.32 10.82
N VAL A 26 -1.40 5.38 11.62
CA VAL A 26 -2.63 5.93 12.19
C VAL A 26 -2.68 7.41 11.85
N GLU A 27 -3.64 7.78 11.02
CA GLU A 27 -3.99 9.17 10.77
C GLU A 27 -5.00 9.59 11.84
N VAL A 28 -4.67 10.64 12.60
CA VAL A 28 -5.54 11.18 13.67
C VAL A 28 -5.79 12.68 13.45
N LEU A 29 -7.01 13.12 13.74
CA LEU A 29 -7.39 14.54 13.79
C LEU A 29 -7.47 14.95 15.27
N GLY A 30 -6.64 15.89 15.70
CA GLY A 30 -6.59 16.41 17.08
C GLY A 30 -5.54 17.50 17.26
N LYS A 31 -5.74 18.43 18.20
CA LYS A 31 -4.79 19.52 18.48
C LYS A 31 -3.57 18.99 19.23
N ASN A 32 -2.38 19.31 18.74
CA ASN A 32 -1.13 19.13 19.46
C ASN A 32 -1.09 20.03 20.70
N GLU A 33 -1.31 19.44 21.87
CA GLU A 33 -0.75 19.96 23.13
C GLU A 33 -0.09 18.79 23.86
N TRP A 34 1.02 18.28 23.31
CA TRP A 34 1.96 17.41 24.04
C TRP A 34 2.86 18.22 24.98
N GLU A 35 2.58 19.51 25.19
CA GLU A 35 3.21 20.31 26.24
C GLU A 35 2.66 19.89 27.62
N GLY A 36 3.17 18.81 28.20
CA GLY A 36 2.91 18.54 29.62
C GLY A 36 3.04 17.12 30.15
N LEU A 37 3.24 16.09 29.32
CA LEU A 37 3.35 14.72 29.83
C LEU A 37 4.81 14.32 30.03
N GLY A 38 5.28 14.52 31.26
CA GLY A 38 6.49 13.89 31.79
C GLY A 38 6.47 12.40 31.48
N GLY A 39 7.57 11.94 30.88
CA GLY A 39 7.62 10.68 30.17
C GLY A 39 7.24 9.47 31.01
N TYR A 40 6.26 8.70 30.54
CA TYR A 40 6.20 7.24 30.60
C TYR A 40 5.24 6.76 29.50
N GLY A 41 5.77 6.73 28.27
CA GLY A 41 5.17 6.09 27.12
C GLY A 41 6.27 5.93 26.08
N THR A 42 6.72 4.69 25.85
CA THR A 42 7.72 4.47 24.81
C THR A 42 7.06 4.72 23.46
N LYS A 43 7.72 5.51 22.61
CA LYS A 43 7.35 5.87 21.22
C LYS A 43 7.10 4.66 20.28
N THR A 44 7.06 3.44 20.80
CA THR A 44 7.34 2.21 20.05
C THR A 44 6.14 1.37 19.64
N ASP A 45 4.90 1.71 20.00
CA ASP A 45 3.74 0.92 19.52
C ASP A 45 2.84 1.66 18.52
N LEU A 46 3.04 2.97 18.33
CA LEU A 46 2.28 3.79 17.39
C LEU A 46 3.18 4.91 16.85
N THR A 47 3.59 4.81 15.59
CA THR A 47 4.26 5.92 14.91
C THR A 47 3.18 6.93 14.52
N VAL A 48 2.94 7.92 15.37
CA VAL A 48 2.26 9.16 14.94
C VAL A 48 3.23 9.83 13.98
N ILE A 49 2.92 9.74 12.69
CA ILE A 49 3.68 10.47 11.68
C ILE A 49 3.10 11.87 11.69
N GLU A 50 3.76 12.77 12.41
CA GLU A 50 3.59 14.18 12.12
C GLU A 50 4.03 14.38 10.68
N SER A 51 3.04 14.70 9.84
CA SER A 51 3.16 15.12 8.44
C SER A 51 4.55 15.67 8.17
N ASN A 52 5.31 15.04 7.26
CA ASN A 52 6.39 15.62 6.44
C ASN A 52 7.24 14.57 5.70
N ASN A 53 6.96 13.26 5.82
CA ASN A 53 7.60 12.25 4.94
C ASN A 53 6.72 11.01 4.69
N GLU A 54 5.41 11.21 4.51
CA GLU A 54 4.43 10.14 4.34
C GLU A 54 4.37 9.62 2.90
N LEU A 55 4.54 8.31 2.75
CA LEU A 55 3.95 7.57 1.63
C LEU A 55 2.43 7.72 1.73
N MET A 56 1.85 8.66 0.97
CA MET A 56 0.41 8.87 0.95
C MET A 56 -0.29 7.61 0.43
N ILE A 57 -1.04 6.92 1.31
CA ILE A 57 -1.86 5.78 0.92
C ILE A 57 -2.95 6.26 -0.04
N THR A 58 -3.10 5.62 -1.20
CA THR A 58 -4.14 5.97 -2.17
C THR A 58 -5.52 5.90 -1.51
N ASN A 59 -6.39 6.86 -1.83
CA ASN A 59 -7.73 6.93 -1.26
C ASN A 59 -8.51 5.64 -1.59
N GLU A 60 -9.22 5.08 -0.62
CA GLU A 60 -9.96 3.84 -0.79
C GLU A 60 -11.07 3.94 -1.83
N THR A 61 -11.59 5.16 -2.09
CA THR A 61 -12.59 5.42 -3.13
C THR A 61 -12.08 5.14 -4.55
N CYS A 62 -10.76 5.07 -4.74
CA CYS A 62 -10.15 4.72 -6.02
C CYS A 62 -10.26 3.23 -6.36
N PHE A 63 -10.72 2.39 -5.44
CA PHE A 63 -10.74 0.94 -5.60
C PHE A 63 -12.15 0.38 -5.56
N THR A 64 -12.52 -0.39 -6.59
CA THR A 64 -13.64 -1.32 -6.48
C THR A 64 -13.18 -2.55 -5.71
N PHE A 65 -13.81 -2.81 -4.57
CA PHE A 65 -13.38 -3.84 -3.62
C PHE A 65 -14.48 -4.86 -3.30
N ASP A 66 -14.13 -6.14 -3.37
CA ASP A 66 -14.98 -7.26 -3.01
C ASP A 66 -14.67 -7.72 -1.58
N THR A 67 -15.51 -7.30 -0.63
CA THR A 67 -15.36 -7.56 0.81
C THR A 67 -15.44 -9.05 1.17
N LYS A 68 -16.12 -9.87 0.36
CA LYS A 68 -16.24 -11.32 0.61
C LYS A 68 -14.92 -12.03 0.36
N THR A 69 -14.18 -11.60 -0.67
CA THR A 69 -12.94 -12.26 -1.10
C THR A 69 -11.68 -11.52 -0.69
N GLY A 70 -11.81 -10.27 -0.23
CA GLY A 70 -10.69 -9.37 0.08
C GLY A 70 -9.97 -8.92 -1.18
N ALA A 71 -10.70 -8.71 -2.29
CA ALA A 71 -10.10 -8.55 -3.60
C ALA A 71 -10.38 -7.17 -4.22
N ILE A 72 -9.34 -6.50 -4.70
CA ILE A 72 -9.49 -5.34 -5.59
C ILE A 72 -9.82 -5.86 -6.99
N SER A 73 -10.92 -5.38 -7.56
CA SER A 73 -11.38 -5.77 -8.90
C SER A 73 -11.19 -4.69 -9.96
N ASN A 74 -11.08 -3.43 -9.58
CA ASN A 74 -10.85 -2.32 -10.50
C ASN A 74 -10.23 -1.12 -9.79
N TYR A 75 -9.41 -0.35 -10.51
CA TYR A 75 -8.95 0.98 -10.15
C TYR A 75 -9.65 2.07 -10.97
N ASP A 76 -10.13 3.12 -10.33
CA ASP A 76 -10.89 4.19 -10.98
C ASP A 76 -9.99 5.33 -11.47
N TYR A 77 -9.21 5.10 -12.53
CA TYR A 77 -8.34 6.13 -13.10
C TYR A 77 -9.10 7.32 -13.71
N ASN A 78 -10.39 7.14 -14.05
CA ASN A 78 -11.21 8.23 -14.59
C ASN A 78 -11.55 9.26 -13.52
N ASN A 79 -11.43 8.91 -12.25
CA ASN A 79 -11.59 9.84 -11.15
C ASN A 79 -10.31 10.68 -10.99
N PRO A 80 -10.36 12.01 -11.21
CA PRO A 80 -9.17 12.87 -11.14
C PRO A 80 -8.56 12.97 -9.74
N SER A 81 -9.25 12.54 -8.67
CA SER A 81 -8.64 12.44 -7.35
C SER A 81 -7.74 11.23 -7.16
N CYS A 82 -7.77 10.28 -8.10
CA CYS A 82 -7.02 9.04 -8.03
C CYS A 82 -5.65 9.20 -8.72
N PRO A 83 -4.53 9.04 -7.99
CA PRO A 83 -3.19 9.32 -8.52
C PRO A 83 -2.70 8.23 -9.48
N SER A 84 -1.73 8.57 -10.33
CA SER A 84 -0.99 7.58 -11.14
C SER A 84 0.05 6.80 -10.32
N ASP A 85 0.49 7.36 -9.20
CA ASP A 85 1.35 6.68 -8.22
C ASP A 85 0.48 6.02 -7.13
N VAL A 86 0.36 4.70 -7.21
CA VAL A 86 -0.60 3.95 -6.40
C VAL A 86 0.09 3.29 -5.21
N VAL A 87 -0.39 3.59 -4.02
CA VAL A 87 -0.06 2.84 -2.80
C VAL A 87 -1.29 2.02 -2.43
N ILE A 88 -1.23 0.70 -2.67
CA ILE A 88 -2.35 -0.19 -2.38
C ILE A 88 -2.54 -0.24 -0.86
N PRO A 89 -3.74 0.11 -0.34
CA PRO A 89 -3.98 0.06 1.09
C PRO A 89 -4.07 -1.39 1.57
N SER A 90 -3.61 -1.65 2.79
CA SER A 90 -3.79 -2.96 3.44
C SER A 90 -5.23 -3.21 3.90
N LEU A 91 -6.02 -2.14 4.05
CA LEU A 91 -7.42 -2.15 4.44
C LEU A 91 -8.25 -1.27 3.50
N ILE A 92 -9.43 -1.74 3.11
CA ILE A 92 -10.47 -0.91 2.49
C ILE A 92 -11.70 -1.01 3.39
N GLY A 93 -12.11 0.13 3.97
CA GLY A 93 -12.90 0.16 5.19
C GLY A 93 -12.22 -0.69 6.28
N ASN A 94 -12.96 -1.64 6.86
CA ASN A 94 -12.45 -2.55 7.90
C ASN A 94 -12.05 -3.94 7.35
N ASN A 95 -11.84 -4.08 6.05
CA ASN A 95 -11.59 -5.37 5.41
C ASN A 95 -10.16 -5.43 4.86
N VAL A 96 -9.48 -6.54 5.15
CA VAL A 96 -8.12 -6.81 4.68
C VAL A 96 -8.11 -7.01 3.16
N VAL A 97 -7.22 -6.28 2.49
CA VAL A 97 -6.92 -6.49 1.08
C VAL A 97 -5.97 -7.68 0.96
N LYS A 98 -6.43 -8.75 0.32
CA LYS A 98 -5.70 -10.02 0.20
C LYS A 98 -5.18 -10.28 -1.20
N ARG A 99 -5.87 -9.75 -2.22
CA ARG A 99 -5.61 -10.10 -3.60
C ARG A 99 -6.01 -9.02 -4.60
N ILE A 100 -5.38 -9.06 -5.76
CA ILE A 100 -5.66 -8.19 -6.91
C ILE A 100 -6.19 -9.09 -8.03
N LYS A 101 -7.38 -8.80 -8.57
CA LYS A 101 -7.98 -9.62 -9.63
C LYS A 101 -7.29 -9.40 -10.98
N TYR A 102 -7.60 -10.30 -11.91
CA TYR A 102 -7.24 -10.18 -13.32
C TYR A 102 -7.56 -8.78 -13.85
N GLY A 103 -6.57 -8.13 -14.46
CA GLY A 103 -6.74 -6.83 -15.11
C GLY A 103 -7.18 -5.65 -14.23
N ALA A 104 -7.16 -5.77 -12.90
CA ALA A 104 -7.76 -4.77 -12.01
C ALA A 104 -7.19 -3.34 -12.20
N PHE A 105 -5.92 -3.23 -12.58
CA PHE A 105 -5.23 -1.98 -12.86
C PHE A 105 -4.82 -1.87 -14.34
N SER A 106 -5.44 -2.63 -15.25
CA SER A 106 -5.03 -2.60 -16.66
C SER A 106 -5.51 -1.32 -17.35
N GLY A 107 -4.62 -0.64 -18.08
CA GLY A 107 -4.97 0.55 -18.86
C GLY A 107 -5.36 1.74 -17.97
N LYS A 108 -4.55 2.05 -16.96
CA LYS A 108 -4.86 3.05 -15.93
C LYS A 108 -3.83 4.19 -15.82
N GLN A 109 -2.89 4.26 -16.77
CA GLN A 109 -1.85 5.31 -16.81
C GLN A 109 -1.04 5.42 -15.51
N LEU A 110 -0.80 4.28 -14.86
CA LEU A 110 -0.05 4.25 -13.61
C LEU A 110 1.44 4.41 -13.87
N THR A 111 2.12 5.17 -13.02
CA THR A 111 3.56 5.48 -13.08
C THR A 111 4.36 4.70 -12.04
N SER A 112 3.75 4.43 -10.88
CA SER A 112 4.32 3.54 -9.87
C SER A 112 3.24 2.78 -9.09
N VAL A 113 3.62 1.63 -8.53
CA VAL A 113 2.75 0.91 -7.59
C VAL A 113 3.54 0.33 -6.41
N ILE A 114 2.98 0.48 -5.21
CA ILE A 114 3.48 -0.11 -3.98
C ILE A 114 2.47 -1.14 -3.49
N ILE A 115 2.91 -2.39 -3.40
CA ILE A 115 2.10 -3.55 -3.06
C ILE A 115 2.48 -3.99 -1.64
N PRO A 116 1.55 -3.91 -0.66
CA PRO A 116 1.82 -4.26 0.72
C PRO A 116 1.97 -5.77 0.91
N ASN A 117 2.59 -6.15 2.02
CA ASN A 117 3.04 -7.52 2.27
C ASN A 117 1.88 -8.50 2.52
N ILE A 118 0.70 -7.97 2.84
CA ILE A 118 -0.53 -8.74 3.08
C ILE A 118 -1.17 -9.28 1.79
N ILE A 119 -0.77 -8.76 0.61
CA ILE A 119 -1.24 -9.28 -0.68
C ILE A 119 -0.61 -10.64 -0.94
N THR A 120 -1.43 -11.66 -1.15
CA THR A 120 -1.00 -13.04 -1.37
C THR A 120 -1.15 -13.48 -2.83
N THR A 121 -1.96 -12.78 -3.63
CA THR A 121 -2.23 -13.14 -5.02
C THR A 121 -2.46 -11.92 -5.88
N ILE A 122 -1.81 -11.90 -7.04
CA ILE A 122 -2.02 -10.89 -8.08
C ILE A 122 -2.37 -11.60 -9.38
N GLY A 123 -3.52 -11.26 -9.96
CA GLY A 123 -4.02 -11.88 -11.19
C GLY A 123 -3.16 -11.60 -12.42
N ALA A 124 -3.39 -12.39 -13.47
CA ALA A 124 -2.77 -12.14 -14.77
C ALA A 124 -3.19 -10.77 -15.32
N TYR A 125 -2.27 -10.11 -16.06
CA TYR A 125 -2.47 -8.79 -16.64
C TYR A 125 -2.91 -7.69 -15.66
N ALA A 126 -2.73 -7.90 -14.35
CA ALA A 126 -3.25 -6.99 -13.32
C ALA A 126 -2.83 -5.54 -13.55
N PHE A 127 -1.62 -5.30 -14.06
CA PHE A 127 -1.06 -3.98 -14.34
C PHE A 127 -0.69 -3.80 -15.82
N ASN A 128 -1.36 -4.50 -16.72
CA ASN A 128 -1.07 -4.43 -18.15
C ASN A 128 -1.42 -3.06 -18.75
N SER A 129 -0.67 -2.61 -19.75
CA SER A 129 -0.91 -1.36 -20.50
C SER A 129 -0.93 -0.11 -19.61
N ASN A 130 0.08 0.04 -18.74
CA ASN A 130 0.34 1.25 -17.96
C ASN A 130 1.62 1.97 -18.41
N GLU A 131 2.12 2.90 -17.60
CA GLU A 131 3.33 3.68 -17.81
C GLU A 131 4.32 3.44 -16.64
N LEU A 132 4.32 2.22 -16.09
CA LEU A 132 5.03 1.92 -14.86
C LEU A 132 6.54 2.05 -15.05
N THR A 133 7.16 2.79 -14.13
CA THR A 133 8.61 2.95 -14.02
C THR A 133 9.17 2.39 -12.72
N SER A 134 8.31 2.21 -11.71
CA SER A 134 8.66 1.69 -10.40
C SER A 134 7.59 0.76 -9.84
N ILE A 135 8.02 -0.37 -9.27
CA ILE A 135 7.15 -1.29 -8.54
C ILE A 135 7.85 -1.69 -7.25
N THR A 136 7.19 -1.51 -6.11
CA THR A 136 7.67 -1.98 -4.81
C THR A 136 6.83 -3.16 -4.36
N MET A 137 7.49 -4.30 -4.18
CA MET A 137 6.89 -5.55 -3.68
C MET A 137 7.42 -5.80 -2.27
N THR A 138 6.56 -5.81 -1.26
CA THR A 138 7.03 -5.86 0.13
C THR A 138 6.91 -7.25 0.76
N SER A 139 6.21 -8.17 0.11
CA SER A 139 6.23 -9.60 0.44
C SER A 139 7.11 -10.39 -0.53
N SER A 140 7.71 -11.46 -0.04
CA SER A 140 8.46 -12.47 -0.80
C SER A 140 7.61 -13.67 -1.21
N GLU A 141 6.38 -13.79 -0.72
CA GLU A 141 5.49 -14.94 -0.92
C GLU A 141 4.20 -14.52 -1.64
N ILE A 142 4.33 -14.04 -2.88
CA ILE A 142 3.19 -13.61 -3.70
C ILE A 142 3.03 -14.53 -4.90
N SER A 143 1.82 -15.05 -5.09
CA SER A 143 1.44 -15.72 -6.34
C SER A 143 1.19 -14.69 -7.44
N LEU A 144 2.10 -14.62 -8.42
CA LEU A 144 2.01 -13.71 -9.57
C LEU A 144 1.41 -14.40 -10.79
N GLY A 145 0.32 -13.84 -11.30
CA GLY A 145 -0.26 -14.18 -12.59
C GLY A 145 0.68 -13.91 -13.75
N ASN A 146 0.42 -14.59 -14.87
CA ASN A 146 1.19 -14.41 -16.10
C ASN A 146 0.99 -13.01 -16.68
N TYR A 147 2.01 -12.52 -17.39
CA TYR A 147 1.94 -11.25 -18.14
C TYR A 147 1.46 -10.06 -17.30
N LEU A 148 1.92 -10.01 -16.05
CA LEU A 148 1.46 -9.06 -15.02
C LEU A 148 1.49 -7.61 -15.52
N LEU A 149 2.59 -7.21 -16.18
CA LEU A 149 2.77 -5.88 -16.78
C LEU A 149 2.58 -5.91 -18.30
N ASP A 150 3.03 -6.96 -18.97
CA ASP A 150 2.96 -7.14 -20.42
C ASP A 150 3.62 -8.50 -20.74
N GLU A 151 3.48 -9.01 -21.96
CA GLU A 151 4.11 -10.25 -22.40
C GLU A 151 5.61 -10.15 -22.71
N THR A 152 6.12 -8.93 -22.96
CA THR A 152 7.49 -8.71 -23.45
C THR A 152 8.52 -8.37 -22.35
N ASN A 153 8.07 -7.98 -21.15
CA ASN A 153 8.99 -7.66 -20.05
C ASN A 153 9.36 -8.87 -19.17
N ASN A 154 10.36 -8.67 -18.31
CA ASN A 154 10.91 -9.70 -17.42
C ASN A 154 10.49 -9.55 -15.94
N PHE A 155 9.65 -8.58 -15.56
CA PHE A 155 9.40 -8.23 -14.15
C PHE A 155 9.05 -9.45 -13.28
N ARG A 156 8.11 -10.27 -13.76
CA ARG A 156 7.66 -11.47 -13.04
C ARG A 156 8.81 -12.41 -12.70
N ASN A 157 9.70 -12.66 -13.66
CA ASN A 157 10.85 -13.55 -13.47
C ASN A 157 11.90 -12.92 -12.55
N THR A 158 12.14 -11.61 -12.69
CA THR A 158 13.06 -10.88 -11.81
C THR A 158 12.59 -10.93 -10.35
N TYR A 159 11.29 -10.74 -10.11
CA TYR A 159 10.72 -10.85 -8.76
C TYR A 159 10.84 -12.26 -8.20
N ILE A 160 10.49 -13.29 -8.98
CA ILE A 160 10.62 -14.69 -8.54
C ILE A 160 12.07 -15.01 -8.14
N ALA A 161 13.06 -14.47 -8.86
CA ALA A 161 14.46 -14.69 -8.54
C ALA A 161 14.98 -13.86 -7.35
N SER A 162 14.40 -12.68 -7.08
CA SER A 162 14.99 -11.68 -6.19
C SER A 162 14.14 -11.29 -4.97
N GLY A 163 12.88 -11.75 -4.89
CA GLY A 163 11.98 -11.57 -3.75
C GLY A 163 11.50 -10.12 -3.53
N ALA A 164 11.16 -9.78 -2.28
CA ALA A 164 10.70 -8.44 -1.92
C ALA A 164 11.75 -7.35 -2.23
N GLY A 165 11.30 -6.19 -2.68
CA GLY A 165 12.09 -4.97 -2.89
C GLY A 165 11.49 -4.03 -3.91
N THR A 166 12.24 -2.98 -4.22
CA THR A 166 11.90 -1.98 -5.25
C THR A 166 12.53 -2.38 -6.57
N TYR A 167 11.74 -2.33 -7.63
CA TYR A 167 12.12 -2.65 -8.99
C TYR A 167 11.94 -1.42 -9.86
N ILE A 168 12.90 -1.16 -10.75
CA ILE A 168 12.84 -0.08 -11.73
C ILE A 168 12.96 -0.68 -13.13
N GLY A 169 12.20 -0.11 -14.06
CA GLY A 169 12.18 -0.53 -15.46
C GLY A 169 11.26 0.37 -16.26
N THR A 170 10.74 -0.16 -17.37
CA THR A 170 9.65 0.45 -18.12
C THR A 170 8.60 -0.61 -18.43
N GLN A 171 7.35 -0.20 -18.65
CA GLN A 171 6.22 -1.11 -18.92
C GLN A 171 6.56 -2.26 -19.90
N TYR A 172 7.20 -1.92 -21.01
CA TYR A 172 7.56 -2.84 -22.10
C TYR A 172 9.06 -3.16 -22.15
N GLY A 173 9.80 -2.83 -21.08
CA GLY A 173 11.25 -2.95 -21.03
C GLY A 173 11.75 -3.95 -20.00
N THR A 174 13.03 -3.81 -19.65
CA THR A 174 13.68 -4.66 -18.65
C THR A 174 13.56 -4.05 -17.26
N TRP A 175 13.17 -4.88 -16.30
CA TRP A 175 13.06 -4.58 -14.89
C TRP A 175 14.23 -5.19 -14.11
N THR A 176 14.81 -4.36 -13.25
CA THR A 176 15.89 -4.72 -12.33
C THR A 176 15.51 -4.34 -10.91
N LYS A 177 15.88 -5.17 -9.94
CA LYS A 177 15.78 -4.81 -8.52
C LYS A 177 16.81 -3.74 -8.20
N GLN A 178 16.40 -2.65 -7.55
CA GLN A 178 17.35 -1.68 -6.99
C GLN A 178 18.18 -2.36 -5.91
N LYS A 179 19.49 -2.05 -5.90
CA LYS A 179 20.46 -2.59 -4.95
C LYS A 179 20.30 -1.96 -3.57
#